data_AF-A0A2V6R8M9-F1
#
_entry.id   AF-A0A2V6R8M9-F1
#
_cell.length_a   1.000
_cell.length_b   1.000
_cell.length_c   1.000
_cell.angle_alpha   90.00
_cell.angle_beta   90.00
_cell.angle_gamma   90.00
#
_symmetry.space_group_name_H-M   'P 1'
#
loop_
_entity.id
_entity.type
_entity.pdbx_description
1 polymer ?
#
loop_
_entity_poly.entity_id
_entity_poly.type
_entity_poly.pdbx_seq_one_letter_code
_entity_poly.pdbx_strand_id
1 'polypeptide(L)'
;MTVRAALVLHGPNLNLLGTREPAVYGRVTLAQLDRLIREHARRRGMRVECRQSNHEGQLVDWLQSAEREGFGGVVFNPGAFTHYSLALRDAIAAIKVPVVEVHVSNVHGREEFPAAPAPARRRR
;
A
#
# COMPACT_ATOMS: atom_id res chain seq x y z
N MET A 1 16.91 -13.89 -10.52
CA MET A 1 15.90 -13.52 -11.54
C MET A 1 15.77 -12.01 -11.58
N THR A 2 15.87 -11.37 -12.73
CA THR A 2 15.62 -9.93 -12.87
C THR A 2 14.11 -9.70 -12.92
N VAL A 3 13.54 -8.99 -11.95
CA VAL A 3 12.11 -8.65 -11.94
C VAL A 3 11.82 -7.74 -13.13
N ARG A 4 11.04 -8.22 -14.11
CA ARG A 4 10.69 -7.47 -15.32
C ARG A 4 9.35 -6.71 -15.20
N ALA A 5 8.52 -7.07 -14.22
CA ALA A 5 7.26 -6.41 -13.94
C ALA A 5 6.98 -6.35 -12.44
N ALA A 6 6.51 -5.21 -11.93
CA ALA A 6 6.08 -5.04 -10.55
C ALA A 6 4.67 -4.47 -10.45
N LEU A 7 3.94 -4.86 -9.41
CA LEU A 7 2.63 -4.31 -9.05
C LEU A 7 2.81 -3.32 -7.91
N VAL A 8 2.20 -2.15 -8.01
CA VAL A 8 2.16 -1.15 -6.94
C VAL A 8 0.73 -1.06 -6.44
N LEU A 9 0.54 -1.36 -5.16
CA LEU A 9 -0.77 -1.34 -4.52
C LEU A 9 -0.85 -0.19 -3.52
N HIS A 10 -1.96 0.53 -3.59
CA HIS A 10 -2.30 1.62 -2.70
C HIS A 10 -3.61 1.27 -1.97
N GLY A 11 -3.55 1.24 -0.64
CA GLY A 11 -4.67 0.99 0.23
C GLY A 11 -5.63 2.19 0.37
N PRO A 12 -6.46 2.18 1.42
CA PRO A 12 -7.55 3.11 1.58
C PRO A 12 -7.07 4.55 1.74
N ASN A 13 -7.89 5.47 1.22
CA ASN A 13 -7.71 6.92 1.28
C ASN A 13 -6.50 7.48 0.53
N LEU A 14 -5.60 6.66 -0.02
CA LEU A 14 -4.47 7.15 -0.82
C LEU A 14 -4.92 7.79 -2.14
N ASN A 15 -6.11 7.47 -2.63
CA ASN A 15 -6.75 8.19 -3.73
C ASN A 15 -7.05 9.67 -3.40
N LEU A 16 -7.04 10.06 -2.13
CA LEU A 16 -7.25 11.43 -1.66
C LEU A 16 -5.94 12.22 -1.48
N LEU A 17 -4.79 11.67 -1.86
CA LEU A 17 -3.52 12.40 -1.84
C LEU A 17 -3.62 13.68 -2.70
N GLY A 18 -3.09 14.78 -2.17
CA GLY A 18 -3.05 16.08 -2.83
C GLY A 18 -4.39 16.84 -2.89
N THR A 19 -5.50 16.25 -2.47
CA THR A 19 -6.82 16.89 -2.48
C THR A 19 -7.33 17.26 -1.08
N ARG A 20 -6.86 16.56 -0.04
CA ARG A 20 -7.18 16.86 1.36
C ARG A 20 -6.10 17.76 1.97
N GLU A 21 -6.48 18.95 2.42
CA GLU A 21 -5.63 19.91 3.16
C GLU A 21 -4.19 20.01 2.58
N PRO A 22 -4.02 20.48 1.32
CA PRO A 22 -2.73 20.43 0.60
C PRO A 22 -1.58 21.20 1.27
N ALA A 23 -1.89 22.09 2.23
CA ALA A 23 -0.90 22.74 3.08
C ALA A 23 -0.29 21.79 4.13
N VAL A 24 -1.00 20.72 4.51
CA VAL A 24 -0.63 19.75 5.56
C VAL A 24 -0.09 18.44 4.97
N TYR A 25 -0.64 17.97 3.86
CA TYR A 25 -0.32 16.64 3.28
C TYR A 25 0.51 16.70 1.98
N GLY A 26 0.91 17.90 1.56
CA GLY A 26 1.57 18.13 0.29
C GLY A 26 0.60 18.16 -0.89
N ARG A 27 1.10 18.61 -2.05
CA ARG A 27 0.30 18.83 -3.27
C ARG A 27 0.37 17.68 -4.26
N VAL A 28 1.15 16.64 -3.96
CA VAL A 28 1.35 15.52 -4.88
C VAL A 28 0.12 14.62 -4.85
N THR A 29 -0.56 14.49 -5.98
CA THR A 29 -1.70 13.60 -6.12
C THR A 29 -1.25 12.15 -6.35
N LEU A 30 -2.13 11.19 -6.08
CA LEU A 30 -1.83 9.79 -6.39
C LEU A 30 -1.51 9.57 -7.88
N ALA A 31 -2.22 10.27 -8.77
CA ALA A 31 -1.97 10.20 -10.21
C ALA A 31 -0.57 10.72 -10.59
N GLN A 32 -0.09 11.79 -9.93
CA GLN A 32 1.27 12.30 -10.11
C GLN A 32 2.31 11.32 -9.57
N LEU A 33 2.06 10.73 -8.39
CA LEU A 33 2.93 9.72 -7.80
C LEU A 33 3.04 8.49 -8.72
N ASP A 34 1.92 7.96 -9.21
CA ASP A 34 1.90 6.83 -10.14
C ASP A 34 2.64 7.13 -11.45
N ARG A 35 2.53 8.37 -11.95
CA ARG A 35 3.30 8.81 -13.12
C ARG A 35 4.81 8.77 -12.84
N LEU A 36 5.25 9.30 -11.70
CA LEU A 36 6.66 9.29 -11.30
C LEU A 36 7.21 7.86 -11.17
N ILE A 37 6.42 6.97 -10.57
CA ILE A 37 6.74 5.55 -10.42
C ILE A 37 6.92 4.89 -11.79
N ARG A 38 5.94 5.05 -12.70
CA ARG A 38 6.00 4.46 -14.05
C ARG A 38 7.17 5.01 -14.86
N GLU A 39 7.44 6.32 -14.79
CA GLU A 39 8.59 6.93 -15.46
C GLU A 39 9.93 6.40 -14.91
N HIS A 40 10.03 6.25 -13.59
CA HIS A 40 11.21 5.71 -12.92
C HIS A 40 11.49 4.25 -13.31
N ALA A 41 10.43 3.43 -13.39
CA ALA A 41 10.52 2.04 -13.82
C ALA A 41 10.87 1.90 -15.30
N ARG A 42 10.26 2.73 -16.17
CA ARG A 42 10.55 2.74 -17.60
C ARG A 42 12.03 3.03 -17.89
N ARG A 43 12.64 3.98 -17.17
CA ARG A 43 14.09 4.28 -17.28
C ARG A 43 15.00 3.10 -16.93
N ARG A 44 14.47 2.08 -16.25
CA ARG A 44 15.17 0.84 -15.85
C ARG A 44 14.75 -0.39 -16.64
N GLY A 45 13.93 -0.21 -17.68
CA GLY A 45 13.42 -1.33 -18.48
C GLY A 45 12.42 -2.23 -17.74
N MET A 46 11.78 -1.73 -16.68
CA MET A 46 10.78 -2.47 -15.90
C MET A 46 9.36 -2.02 -16.23
N ARG A 47 8.42 -2.97 -16.34
CA ARG A 47 6.98 -2.70 -16.41
C ARG A 47 6.44 -2.47 -14.99
N VAL A 48 5.59 -1.46 -14.80
CA VAL A 48 4.89 -1.25 -13.53
C VAL A 48 3.42 -0.98 -13.79
N GLU A 49 2.58 -1.62 -12.99
CA GLU A 49 1.16 -1.31 -12.89
C GLU A 49 0.85 -0.79 -11.48
N CYS A 50 0.06 0.29 -11.39
CA CYS A 50 -0.38 0.84 -10.12
C CYS A 50 -1.89 0.62 -9.98
N ARG A 51 -2.34 0.13 -8.83
CA ARG A 51 -3.75 -0.04 -8.48
C ARG A 51 -4.02 0.55 -7.10
N GLN A 52 -5.24 1.04 -6.90
CA GLN A 52 -5.68 1.57 -5.62
C GLN A 52 -7.06 1.01 -5.26
N SER A 53 -7.28 0.69 -3.99
CA SER A 53 -8.62 0.35 -3.49
C SER A 53 -8.80 0.75 -2.04
N ASN A 54 -10.03 1.13 -1.71
CA ASN A 54 -10.48 1.32 -0.32
C ASN A 54 -11.00 0.03 0.32
N HIS A 55 -11.14 -1.04 -0.47
CA HIS A 55 -11.69 -2.31 -0.03
C HIS A 55 -10.57 -3.31 0.24
N GLU A 56 -10.54 -3.83 1.46
CA GLU A 56 -9.56 -4.83 1.92
C GLU A 56 -9.56 -6.08 1.02
N GLY A 57 -10.74 -6.65 0.73
CA GLY A 57 -10.87 -7.83 -0.12
C GLY A 57 -10.29 -7.63 -1.52
N GLN A 58 -10.49 -6.46 -2.12
CA GLN A 58 -9.92 -6.16 -3.45
C GLN A 58 -8.39 -6.15 -3.45
N LEU A 59 -7.78 -5.64 -2.36
CA LEU A 59 -6.33 -5.65 -2.19
C LEU A 59 -5.80 -7.08 -1.98
N VAL A 60 -6.54 -7.90 -1.22
CA VAL A 60 -6.27 -9.35 -1.07
C VAL A 60 -6.32 -10.05 -2.43
N ASP A 61 -7.36 -9.81 -3.23
CA ASP A 61 -7.50 -10.42 -4.55
C ASP A 61 -6.32 -10.09 -5.47
N TRP A 62 -5.87 -8.83 -5.48
CA TRP A 62 -4.71 -8.41 -6.27
C TRP A 62 -3.38 -8.98 -5.77
N LEU A 63 -3.21 -9.14 -4.45
CA LEU A 63 -2.04 -9.83 -3.90
C LEU A 63 -2.01 -11.29 -4.37
N GLN A 64 -3.15 -11.99 -4.30
CA GLN A 64 -3.26 -13.39 -4.70
C GLN A 64 -3.14 -13.60 -6.21
N SER A 65 -3.57 -12.65 -7.03
CA SER A 65 -3.46 -12.74 -8.49
C SER A 65 -2.08 -12.33 -9.02
N ALA A 66 -1.25 -11.64 -8.23
CA ALA A 66 -0.01 -11.02 -8.69
C ALA A 66 0.91 -11.96 -9.49
N GLU A 67 1.13 -13.19 -9.01
CA GLU A 67 1.97 -14.19 -9.69
C GLU A 67 1.36 -14.61 -11.04
N ARG A 68 0.05 -14.90 -11.05
CA ARG A 68 -0.69 -15.33 -12.25
C ARG A 68 -0.73 -14.23 -13.32
N GLU A 69 -0.72 -12.97 -12.90
CA GLU A 69 -0.64 -11.79 -13.77
C GLU A 69 0.80 -11.47 -14.24
N GLY A 70 1.79 -12.26 -13.78
CA GLY A 70 3.18 -12.15 -14.22
C GLY A 70 3.98 -11.05 -13.51
N PHE A 71 3.55 -10.60 -12.33
CA PHE A 71 4.34 -9.69 -11.50
C PHE A 71 5.39 -10.46 -10.70
N GLY A 72 6.64 -9.98 -10.74
CA GLY A 72 7.75 -10.57 -9.99
C GLY A 72 8.00 -9.92 -8.63
N GLY A 73 7.19 -8.92 -8.26
CA GLY A 73 7.25 -8.24 -6.97
C GLY A 73 6.07 -7.28 -6.78
N VAL A 74 5.72 -7.02 -5.53
CA VAL A 74 4.68 -6.06 -5.15
C VAL A 74 5.30 -4.98 -4.26
N VAL A 75 5.00 -3.72 -4.54
CA VAL A 75 5.24 -2.59 -3.62
C VAL A 75 3.88 -2.19 -3.08
N PHE A 76 3.68 -2.27 -1.77
CA PHE A 76 2.35 -2.09 -1.18
C PHE A 76 2.36 -1.02 -0.10
N ASN A 77 1.52 -0.01 -0.23
CA ASN A 77 1.15 0.87 0.87
C ASN A 77 -0.25 0.50 1.36
N PRO A 78 -0.41 -0.24 2.48
CA PRO A 78 -1.71 -0.67 2.97
C PRO A 78 -2.55 0.48 3.56
N GLY A 79 -2.05 1.71 3.63
CA GLY A 79 -2.74 2.83 4.27
C GLY A 79 -3.10 2.49 5.72
N ALA A 80 -4.33 2.81 6.13
CA ALA A 80 -4.81 2.50 7.48
C ALA A 80 -4.84 0.99 7.80
N PHE A 81 -4.99 0.13 6.79
CA PHE A 81 -5.05 -1.32 7.00
C PHE A 81 -3.76 -1.90 7.60
N THR A 82 -2.64 -1.19 7.48
CA THR A 82 -1.36 -1.50 8.16
C THR A 82 -1.56 -1.84 9.63
N HIS A 83 -2.51 -1.17 10.31
CA HIS A 83 -2.64 -1.25 11.77
C HIS A 83 -3.55 -2.37 12.26
N TYR A 84 -4.41 -2.93 11.40
CA TYR A 84 -5.47 -3.83 11.87
C TYR A 84 -5.87 -4.96 10.90
N SER A 85 -5.41 -4.95 9.66
CA SER A 85 -5.78 -5.99 8.69
C SER A 85 -4.96 -7.25 8.88
N LEU A 86 -5.51 -8.21 9.62
CA LEU A 86 -4.97 -9.57 9.67
C LEU A 86 -5.11 -10.26 8.31
N ALA A 87 -6.19 -9.97 7.55
CA ALA A 87 -6.42 -10.60 6.26
C ALA A 87 -5.34 -10.25 5.22
N LEU A 88 -4.90 -8.98 5.16
CA LEU A 88 -3.80 -8.59 4.27
C LEU A 88 -2.46 -9.17 4.73
N ARG A 89 -2.22 -9.24 6.04
CA ARG A 89 -1.02 -9.89 6.59
C ARG A 89 -0.96 -11.36 6.17
N ASP A 90 -2.06 -12.08 6.29
CA ASP A 90 -2.15 -13.50 5.91
C ASP A 90 -2.05 -13.67 4.39
N ALA A 91 -2.66 -12.78 3.60
CA ALA A 91 -2.54 -12.80 2.15
C ALA A 91 -1.09 -12.60 1.69
N ILE A 92 -0.34 -11.67 2.30
CA ILE A 92 1.09 -11.45 2.00
C ILE A 92 1.90 -12.70 2.37
N ALA A 93 1.62 -13.33 3.51
CA ALA A 93 2.32 -14.55 3.94
C ALA A 93 2.02 -15.77 3.06
N ALA A 94 0.85 -15.81 2.42
CA ALA A 94 0.40 -16.93 1.59
C ALA A 94 0.95 -16.91 0.15
N ILE A 95 1.43 -15.76 -0.36
CA ILE A 95 1.93 -15.63 -1.73
C ILE A 95 3.45 -15.80 -1.82
N LYS A 96 3.94 -16.24 -2.98
CA LYS A 96 5.38 -16.37 -3.25
C LYS A 96 6.02 -15.09 -3.77
N VAL A 97 5.21 -14.19 -4.33
CA VAL A 97 5.69 -12.93 -4.91
C VAL A 97 6.19 -12.06 -3.75
N PRO A 98 7.44 -11.57 -3.81
CA PRO A 98 7.98 -10.73 -2.74
C PRO A 98 7.19 -9.42 -2.64
N VAL A 99 6.79 -9.07 -1.41
CA VAL A 99 6.08 -7.83 -1.11
C VAL A 99 6.99 -6.91 -0.31
N VAL A 100 7.10 -5.66 -0.76
CA VAL A 100 7.77 -4.58 -0.04
C VAL A 100 6.72 -3.60 0.45
N GLU A 101 6.55 -3.53 1.77
CA GLU A 101 5.66 -2.56 2.40
C GLU A 101 6.30 -1.16 2.40
N VAL A 102 5.51 -0.14 2.04
CA VAL A 102 5.94 1.26 2.03
C VAL A 102 4.86 2.14 2.64
N HIS A 103 5.26 3.24 3.27
CA HIS A 103 4.33 4.24 3.76
C HIS A 103 4.75 5.61 3.24
N VAL A 104 3.80 6.31 2.62
CA VAL A 104 3.95 7.74 2.38
C VAL A 104 3.75 8.42 3.72
N SER A 105 4.84 8.65 4.45
CA SER A 105 4.81 9.40 5.69
C SER A 105 4.40 10.84 5.37
N ASN A 106 3.31 11.32 5.96
CA ASN A 106 3.22 12.75 6.23
C ASN A 106 4.31 13.03 7.27
N VAL A 107 5.44 13.61 6.85
CA VAL A 107 6.55 13.97 7.74
C VAL A 107 6.15 15.01 8.80
N HIS A 108 4.94 15.58 8.73
CA HIS A 108 4.54 16.74 9.54
C HIS A 108 3.22 16.59 10.33
N GLY A 109 2.66 15.39 10.48
CA GLY A 109 1.32 15.29 11.12
C GLY A 109 0.92 13.94 11.70
N ARG A 110 1.84 13.18 12.33
CA ARG A 110 1.39 12.05 13.15
C ARG A 110 0.96 12.57 14.53
N GLU A 111 -0.35 12.69 14.75
CA GLU A 111 -0.88 12.43 16.09
C GLU A 111 -0.64 10.94 16.40
N GLU A 112 -0.17 10.67 17.62
CA GLU A 112 0.01 9.30 18.10
C GLU A 112 -1.35 8.58 18.05
N PHE A 113 -1.42 7.45 17.35
CA PHE A 113 -2.60 6.59 17.42
C PHE A 113 -2.84 6.25 18.90
N PRO A 114 -4.05 6.45 19.44
CA PRO A 114 -4.38 5.92 20.76
C PRO A 114 -4.18 4.41 20.72
N ALA A 115 -3.37 3.89 21.62
CA ALA A 115 -3.24 2.46 21.81
C ALA A 115 -4.64 1.85 22.00
N ALA A 116 -4.87 0.69 21.38
CA ALA A 116 -6.10 -0.06 21.61
C ALA A 116 -6.36 -0.21 23.12
N PRO A 117 -7.60 -0.07 23.61
CA PRO A 117 -7.89 -0.20 25.02
C PRO A 117 -7.41 -1.57 25.49
N ALA A 118 -6.57 -1.58 26.53
CA ALA A 118 -6.11 -2.80 27.17
C ALA A 118 -7.34 -3.66 27.54
N PRO A 119 -7.31 -4.99 27.30
CA PRO A 119 -8.44 -5.84 27.63
C PRO A 119 -8.78 -5.66 29.11
N ALA A 120 -10.04 -5.29 29.38
CA ALA A 120 -10.55 -5.14 30.72
C ALA A 120 -10.28 -6.44 31.49
N ARG A 121 -9.34 -6.38 32.44
CA ARG A 121 -9.10 -7.49 33.36
C ARG A 121 -10.41 -7.72 34.12
N ARG A 122 -11.12 -8.80 33.78
CA ARG A 122 -12.18 -9.35 34.63
C ARG A 122 -11.57 -9.56 36.02
N ARG A 123 -11.99 -8.74 36.98
CA ARG A 123 -11.81 -9.07 38.39
C ARG A 123 -12.67 -10.31 38.65
N ARG A 124 -12.04 -11.30 39.27
CA ARG A 124 -12.71 -12.52 39.76
C ARG A 124 -13.77 -12.16 40.78
#